data_AF-A0A126P2W0-F1
#
_entry.id   AF-A0A126P2W0-F1
#
_cell.length_a   1.000
_cell.length_b   1.000
_cell.length_c   1.000
_cell.angle_alpha   90.00
_cell.angle_beta   90.00
_cell.angle_gamma   90.00
#
_symmetry.space_group_name_H-M   'P 1'
#
loop_
_entity.id
_entity.type
_entity.pdbx_description
1 polymer ?
#
loop_
_entity_poly.entity_id
_entity_poly.type
_entity_poly.pdbx_seq_one_letter_code
_entity_poly.pdbx_strand_id
1 'polypeptide(L)'
;MVIQQLLAEAGTETDRKIVAVDPSGIEAAADWGSLKSAERYVGYGRAQGFISTGTVARNMPHHYRLPEILRLNEWGLSGDWTVKNEAAALNSPTGSIAYRFHARDLHLVMGRSEAGQPVKFRVRIDGQRPGGTHGADIDEDGNGTVNEQRLYQLIRQPGHITDRQFEIEFLGPSVEVFAFTFG
;
A
#
# COMPACT_ATOMS: atom_id res chain seq x y z
N MET A 1 -0.65 14.63 29.97
CA MET A 1 -1.45 13.97 28.92
C MET A 1 -2.74 14.77 28.72
N VAL A 2 -2.91 15.44 27.59
CA VAL A 2 -4.06 16.34 27.34
C VAL A 2 -5.39 15.57 27.25
N ILE A 3 -5.40 14.38 26.63
CA ILE A 3 -6.63 13.59 26.43
C ILE A 3 -7.26 13.11 27.76
N GLN A 4 -6.47 12.58 28.70
CA GLN A 4 -6.98 12.15 30.02
C GLN A 4 -7.52 13.33 30.85
N GLN A 5 -6.90 14.51 30.72
CA GLN A 5 -7.37 15.71 31.38
C GLN A 5 -8.73 16.15 30.83
N LEU A 6 -8.90 16.14 29.50
CA LEU A 6 -10.18 16.45 28.86
C LEU A 6 -11.29 15.45 29.22
N LEU A 7 -10.97 14.15 29.35
CA LEU A 7 -11.93 13.12 29.79
C LEU A 7 -12.39 13.35 31.23
N ALA A 8 -11.45 13.70 32.12
CA ALA A 8 -11.78 14.03 33.51
C ALA A 8 -12.62 15.32 33.61
N GLU A 9 -12.31 16.35 32.82
CA GLU A 9 -13.10 17.59 32.72
C GLU A 9 -14.52 17.33 32.19
N ALA A 10 -14.69 16.32 31.32
CA ALA A 10 -16.00 15.86 30.83
C ALA A 10 -16.75 14.93 31.81
N GLY A 11 -16.26 14.75 33.04
CA GLY A 11 -16.91 13.92 34.07
C GLY A 11 -16.71 12.41 33.89
N THR A 12 -15.75 11.99 33.05
CA THR A 12 -15.38 10.58 32.90
C THR A 12 -14.23 10.25 33.87
N GLU A 13 -14.48 9.34 34.81
CA GLU A 13 -13.40 8.79 35.62
C GLU A 13 -12.49 7.92 34.74
N THR A 14 -11.20 8.25 34.73
CA THR A 14 -10.18 7.49 33.99
C THR A 14 -9.14 6.96 34.97
N ASP A 15 -8.82 5.67 34.89
CA ASP A 15 -7.66 5.12 35.61
C ASP A 15 -6.40 5.75 35.00
N ARG A 16 -5.63 6.47 35.83
CA ARG A 16 -4.40 7.17 35.41
C ARG A 16 -3.21 6.22 35.24
N LYS A 17 -3.41 4.91 35.43
CA LYS A 17 -2.37 3.92 35.16
C LYS A 17 -1.95 3.97 33.70
N ILE A 18 -0.65 4.04 33.50
CA ILE A 18 -0.04 3.87 32.20
C ILE A 18 -0.20 2.40 31.82
N VAL A 19 -0.99 2.14 30.79
CA VAL A 19 -1.11 0.81 30.20
C VAL A 19 0.03 0.64 29.19
N ALA A 20 0.83 -0.40 29.38
CA ALA A 20 1.78 -0.82 28.35
C ALA A 20 1.00 -1.51 27.23
N VAL A 21 1.06 -0.95 26.03
CA VAL A 21 0.53 -1.58 24.81
C VAL A 21 1.70 -2.26 24.11
N ASP A 22 1.49 -3.49 23.65
CA ASP A 22 2.42 -4.19 22.76
C ASP A 22 1.87 -4.04 21.32
N PRO A 23 2.33 -3.02 20.56
CA PRO A 23 1.76 -2.72 19.27
C PRO A 23 2.12 -3.79 18.25
N SER A 24 1.16 -4.18 17.41
CA SER A 24 1.35 -5.19 16.36
C SER A 24 0.82 -4.71 15.02
N GLY A 25 1.19 -5.39 13.93
CA GLY A 25 0.67 -5.04 12.60
C GLY A 25 1.04 -3.61 12.19
N ILE A 26 0.03 -2.81 11.85
CA ILE A 26 0.14 -1.40 11.43
C ILE A 26 0.42 -0.47 12.63
N GLU A 27 0.12 -0.89 13.86
CA GLU A 27 0.34 -0.10 15.07
C GLU A 27 1.81 -0.08 15.49
N ALA A 28 2.59 -1.06 15.02
CA ALA A 28 4.02 -1.13 15.29
C ALA A 28 4.72 0.08 14.68
N ALA A 29 5.55 0.76 15.48
CA ALA A 29 6.30 1.92 15.03
C ALA A 29 7.18 1.56 13.83
N ALA A 30 7.32 2.52 12.91
CA ALA A 30 8.20 2.37 11.76
C ALA A 30 9.65 2.10 12.19
N ASP A 31 10.38 1.31 11.41
CA ASP A 31 11.82 1.16 11.53
C ASP A 31 12.54 2.38 10.93
N TRP A 32 12.52 3.50 11.69
CA TRP A 32 13.09 4.77 11.28
C TRP A 32 14.58 4.69 10.90
N GLY A 33 15.33 3.73 11.45
CA GLY A 33 16.75 3.57 11.17
C GLY A 33 17.04 3.03 9.77
N SER A 34 16.09 2.31 9.17
CA SER A 34 16.20 1.72 7.84
C SER A 34 15.24 2.34 6.81
N LEU A 35 14.27 3.16 7.21
CA LEU A 35 13.30 3.75 6.28
C LEU A 35 13.95 4.71 5.26
N LYS A 36 13.93 4.34 3.97
CA LYS A 36 14.42 5.19 2.85
C LYS A 36 13.39 5.44 1.75
N SER A 37 12.23 4.79 1.82
CA SER A 37 11.07 5.08 0.98
C SER A 37 10.08 5.96 1.74
N ALA A 38 9.76 7.12 1.17
CA ALA A 38 8.75 8.02 1.70
C ALA A 38 7.37 7.69 1.12
N GLU A 39 6.32 8.19 1.77
CA GLU A 39 4.95 8.10 1.25
C GLU A 39 4.88 8.50 -0.23
N ARG A 40 4.17 7.68 -1.02
CA ARG A 40 4.05 7.90 -2.46
C ARG A 40 2.61 7.85 -2.94
N TYR A 41 2.14 8.97 -3.46
CA TYR A 41 0.82 9.10 -4.08
C TYR A 41 0.83 8.60 -5.53
N VAL A 42 -0.25 7.93 -5.92
CA VAL A 42 -0.44 7.35 -7.25
C VAL A 42 -1.19 8.30 -8.19
N GLY A 43 -2.07 9.16 -7.66
CA GLY A 43 -2.79 10.16 -8.45
C GLY A 43 -1.91 11.23 -9.08
N TYR A 44 -2.24 11.69 -10.30
CA TYR A 44 -1.38 12.59 -11.08
C TYR A 44 -1.13 13.95 -10.42
N GLY A 45 -1.95 14.36 -9.45
CA GLY A 45 -1.80 15.64 -8.76
C GLY A 45 -0.55 15.69 -7.86
N ARG A 46 -0.10 14.53 -7.37
CA ARG A 46 1.02 14.39 -6.43
C ARG A 46 2.01 13.28 -6.78
N ALA A 47 1.74 12.53 -7.86
CA ALA A 47 2.58 11.43 -8.32
C ALA A 47 4.02 11.88 -8.61
N GLN A 48 4.97 11.09 -8.13
CA GLN A 48 6.39 11.22 -8.38
C GLN A 48 6.99 9.82 -8.58
N GLY A 49 8.09 9.67 -9.31
CA GLY A 49 8.72 8.36 -9.52
C GLY A 49 7.87 7.37 -10.33
N PHE A 50 6.85 7.84 -11.06
CA PHE A 50 6.07 7.01 -11.97
C PHE A 50 6.89 6.69 -13.22
N ILE A 51 7.13 5.40 -13.47
CA ILE A 51 7.83 4.86 -14.62
C ILE A 51 6.93 3.78 -15.23
N SER A 52 6.24 4.12 -16.30
CA SER A 52 5.57 3.15 -17.19
C SER A 52 5.69 3.69 -18.61
N THR A 53 5.27 2.92 -19.61
CA THR A 53 5.31 3.39 -21.00
C THR A 53 4.56 4.71 -21.18
N GLY A 54 5.28 5.78 -21.53
CA GLY A 54 4.73 7.11 -21.76
C GLY A 54 4.56 7.97 -20.51
N THR A 55 4.03 9.18 -20.69
CA THR A 55 3.63 10.06 -19.58
C THR A 55 2.27 9.62 -19.02
N VAL A 56 2.00 9.93 -17.76
CA VAL A 56 0.68 9.68 -17.14
C VAL A 56 -0.45 10.31 -18.00
N ALA A 57 -1.33 9.46 -18.54
CA ALA A 57 -2.56 9.89 -19.19
C ALA A 57 -3.59 10.29 -18.12
N ARG A 58 -3.85 11.59 -18.00
CA ARG A 58 -4.69 12.15 -16.93
C ARG A 58 -6.17 12.00 -17.25
N ASN A 59 -6.95 11.43 -16.34
CA ASN A 59 -8.41 11.25 -16.43
C ASN A 59 -8.88 10.55 -17.71
N MET A 60 -8.04 9.71 -18.32
CA MET A 60 -8.40 8.90 -19.47
C MET A 60 -7.92 7.47 -19.29
N PRO A 61 -8.70 6.47 -19.75
CA PRO A 61 -8.23 5.09 -19.85
C PRO A 61 -6.94 5.01 -20.66
N HIS A 62 -5.97 4.26 -20.17
CA HIS A 62 -4.71 4.05 -20.86
C HIS A 62 -4.11 2.70 -20.48
N HIS A 63 -3.60 2.00 -21.50
CA HIS A 63 -2.94 0.73 -21.30
C HIS A 63 -1.44 0.94 -21.01
N TYR A 64 -1.05 0.80 -19.74
CA TYR A 64 0.33 0.91 -19.30
C TYR A 64 1.07 -0.42 -19.41
N ARG A 65 2.40 -0.33 -19.54
CA ARG A 65 3.31 -1.45 -19.36
C ARG A 65 4.41 -1.06 -18.38
N LEU A 66 4.71 -1.99 -17.47
CA LEU A 66 5.82 -1.86 -16.54
C LEU A 66 7.16 -1.88 -17.29
N PRO A 67 8.17 -1.11 -16.83
CA PRO A 67 9.54 -1.27 -17.30
C PRO A 67 10.10 -2.61 -16.83
N GLU A 68 11.13 -3.11 -17.52
CA GLU A 68 11.84 -4.33 -17.08
C GLU A 68 12.56 -4.14 -15.73
N ILE A 69 12.99 -2.91 -15.45
CA ILE A 69 13.76 -2.56 -14.25
C ILE A 69 13.17 -1.30 -13.62
N LEU A 70 12.88 -1.36 -12.32
CA LEU A 70 12.59 -0.21 -11.46
C LEU A 70 13.84 0.14 -10.65
N ARG A 71 14.16 1.43 -10.54
CA ARG A 71 15.14 1.96 -9.57
C ARG A 71 14.45 2.21 -8.22
N LEU A 72 15.24 2.38 -7.17
CA LEU A 72 14.71 2.65 -5.84
C LEU A 72 13.79 3.89 -5.85
N ASN A 73 12.63 3.76 -5.21
CA ASN A 73 11.55 4.74 -5.12
C ASN A 73 10.83 5.03 -6.45
N GLU A 74 10.98 4.15 -7.43
CA GLU A 74 10.18 4.14 -8.67
C GLU A 74 9.06 3.10 -8.60
N TRP A 75 7.97 3.40 -9.29
CA TRP A 75 6.78 2.56 -9.38
C TRP A 75 6.12 2.69 -10.74
N GLY A 76 5.27 1.73 -11.10
CA GLY A 76 4.57 1.77 -12.38
C GLY A 76 3.32 0.90 -12.40
N LEU A 77 2.57 1.02 -13.49
CA LEU A 77 1.33 0.31 -13.75
C LEU A 77 1.48 -0.64 -14.95
N SER A 78 0.75 -1.74 -14.91
CA SER A 78 0.53 -2.65 -16.05
C SER A 78 -0.96 -2.93 -16.22
N GLY A 79 -1.44 -2.92 -17.46
CA GLY A 79 -2.85 -3.11 -17.81
C GLY A 79 -3.57 -1.78 -18.08
N ASP A 80 -4.90 -1.83 -18.15
CA ASP A 80 -5.74 -0.66 -18.45
C ASP A 80 -6.15 0.09 -17.17
N TRP A 81 -5.61 1.29 -17.00
CA TRP A 81 -5.81 2.14 -15.83
C TRP A 81 -6.25 3.55 -16.23
N THR A 82 -7.09 4.15 -15.38
CA THR A 82 -7.39 5.59 -15.42
C THR A 82 -6.71 6.25 -14.23
N VAL A 83 -5.71 7.10 -14.48
CA VAL A 83 -5.05 7.88 -13.41
C VAL A 83 -5.84 9.18 -13.18
N LYS A 84 -6.48 9.28 -12.02
CA LYS A 84 -7.24 10.43 -11.52
C LYS A 84 -6.33 11.38 -10.73
N ASN A 85 -6.89 12.49 -10.25
CA ASN A 85 -6.12 13.48 -9.47
C ASN A 85 -5.46 12.87 -8.23
N GLU A 86 -6.18 12.00 -7.52
CA GLU A 86 -5.77 11.45 -6.21
C GLU A 86 -5.56 9.93 -6.20
N ALA A 87 -5.99 9.23 -7.25
CA ALA A 87 -5.97 7.76 -7.31
C ALA A 87 -5.67 7.26 -8.73
N ALA A 88 -5.35 5.97 -8.87
CA ALA A 88 -5.48 5.25 -10.13
C ALA A 88 -6.56 4.18 -9.99
N ALA A 89 -7.47 4.14 -10.97
CA ALA A 89 -8.58 3.19 -11.04
C ALA A 89 -8.29 2.14 -12.11
N LEU A 90 -8.45 0.86 -11.76
CA LEU A 90 -8.30 -0.26 -12.67
C LEU A 90 -9.58 -0.41 -13.51
N ASN A 91 -9.44 -0.30 -14.84
CA ASN A 91 -10.57 -0.37 -15.77
C ASN A 91 -10.91 -1.80 -16.20
N SER A 92 -9.96 -2.74 -16.08
CA SER A 92 -10.07 -4.11 -16.60
C SER A 92 -9.98 -5.17 -15.49
N PRO A 93 -10.41 -6.42 -15.73
CA PRO A 93 -10.39 -7.47 -14.70
C PRO A 93 -9.00 -7.88 -14.21
N THR A 94 -7.94 -7.45 -14.89
CA THR A 94 -6.55 -7.75 -14.54
C THR A 94 -5.69 -6.52 -14.68
N GLY A 95 -4.89 -6.22 -13.68
CA GLY A 95 -3.89 -5.16 -13.75
C GLY A 95 -2.98 -5.21 -12.56
N SER A 96 -1.78 -4.64 -12.70
CA SER A 96 -0.77 -4.69 -11.67
C SER A 96 -0.18 -3.32 -11.38
N ILE A 97 0.31 -3.15 -10.16
CA ILE A 97 1.18 -2.06 -9.76
C ILE A 97 2.44 -2.64 -9.13
N ALA A 98 3.60 -2.09 -9.51
CA ALA A 98 4.89 -2.50 -8.96
C ALA A 98 5.63 -1.30 -8.39
N TYR A 99 6.44 -1.53 -7.36
CA TYR A 99 7.22 -0.50 -6.67
C TYR A 99 8.55 -1.11 -6.19
N ARG A 100 9.68 -0.42 -6.40
CA ARG A 100 10.94 -0.78 -5.76
C ARG A 100 11.23 0.10 -4.55
N PHE A 101 11.25 -0.48 -3.35
CA PHE A 101 11.29 0.24 -2.07
C PHE A 101 12.42 -0.22 -1.16
N HIS A 102 12.66 0.55 -0.10
CA HIS A 102 13.56 0.22 1.00
C HIS A 102 12.92 0.66 2.33
N ALA A 103 12.25 -0.29 2.98
CA ALA A 103 11.55 -0.16 4.26
C ALA A 103 11.26 -1.54 4.86
N ARG A 104 10.99 -1.64 6.16
CA ARG A 104 10.55 -2.91 6.78
C ARG A 104 9.16 -3.27 6.28
N ASP A 105 8.24 -2.34 6.37
CA ASP A 105 6.84 -2.52 6.02
C ASP A 105 6.51 -1.78 4.72
N LEU A 106 5.71 -2.43 3.86
CA LEU A 106 5.03 -1.78 2.74
C LEU A 106 3.54 -1.91 2.93
N HIS A 107 2.86 -0.77 2.87
CA HIS A 107 1.41 -0.69 2.89
C HIS A 107 0.89 -0.05 1.61
N LEU A 108 -0.34 -0.41 1.25
CA LEU A 108 -1.06 0.19 0.14
C LEU A 108 -2.42 0.70 0.62
N VAL A 109 -2.66 2.00 0.43
CA VAL A 109 -3.99 2.59 0.58
C VAL A 109 -4.74 2.33 -0.70
N MET A 110 -5.72 1.43 -0.62
CA MET A 110 -6.54 1.00 -1.75
C MET A 110 -7.95 0.69 -1.29
N GLY A 111 -8.86 0.61 -2.25
CA GLY A 111 -10.26 0.32 -2.00
C GLY A 111 -10.96 -0.14 -3.26
N ARG A 112 -12.23 -0.47 -3.10
CA ARG A 112 -13.10 -0.78 -4.22
C ARG A 112 -13.65 0.54 -4.77
N SER A 113 -13.63 0.71 -6.08
CA SER A 113 -14.12 1.94 -6.72
C SER A 113 -15.64 2.06 -6.67
N GLU A 114 -16.35 0.94 -6.48
CA GLU A 114 -17.81 0.84 -6.42
C GLU A 114 -18.26 -0.25 -5.44
N ALA A 115 -19.51 -0.18 -4.96
CA ALA A 115 -20.13 -1.23 -4.15
C ALA A 115 -20.33 -2.53 -4.97
N GLY A 116 -20.35 -3.70 -4.31
CA GLY A 116 -20.36 -5.00 -5.01
C GLY A 116 -19.48 -6.10 -4.36
N GLN A 117 -18.91 -6.99 -5.17
CA GLN A 117 -18.10 -8.11 -4.68
C GLN A 117 -16.66 -7.69 -4.31
N PRO A 118 -16.07 -8.30 -3.26
CA PRO A 118 -14.66 -8.19 -2.96
C PRO A 118 -13.75 -8.54 -4.15
N VAL A 119 -12.63 -7.84 -4.27
CA VAL A 119 -11.65 -8.08 -5.34
C VAL A 119 -10.46 -8.85 -4.77
N LYS A 120 -10.18 -10.03 -5.33
CA LYS A 120 -8.98 -10.79 -4.97
C LYS A 120 -7.74 -10.17 -5.59
N PHE A 121 -6.62 -10.26 -4.89
CA PHE A 121 -5.32 -9.85 -5.41
C PHE A 121 -4.24 -10.82 -4.98
N ARG A 122 -3.10 -10.75 -5.66
CA ARG A 122 -1.90 -11.52 -5.34
C ARG A 122 -0.67 -10.61 -5.30
N VAL A 123 0.09 -10.72 -4.22
CA VAL A 123 1.35 -10.00 -4.00
C VAL A 123 2.53 -10.90 -4.30
N ARG A 124 3.57 -10.31 -4.90
CA ARG A 124 4.90 -10.89 -5.03
C ARG A 124 5.94 -9.93 -4.47
N ILE A 125 7.03 -10.52 -3.98
CA ILE A 125 8.25 -9.79 -3.60
C ILE A 125 9.43 -10.40 -4.36
N ASP A 126 10.17 -9.57 -5.09
CA ASP A 126 11.26 -9.99 -5.98
C ASP A 126 10.85 -11.12 -6.94
N GLY A 127 9.61 -11.07 -7.42
CA GLY A 127 9.02 -12.07 -8.31
C GLY A 127 8.58 -13.39 -7.63
N GLN A 128 8.81 -13.54 -6.33
CA GLN A 128 8.47 -14.74 -5.54
C GLN A 128 7.26 -14.51 -4.63
N ARG A 129 6.72 -15.60 -4.06
CA ARG A 129 5.71 -15.51 -3.00
C ARG A 129 6.33 -14.88 -1.74
N PRO A 130 5.57 -14.11 -0.94
CA PRO A 130 6.12 -13.44 0.26
C PRO A 130 6.69 -14.38 1.32
N GLY A 131 6.09 -15.56 1.53
CA GLY A 131 6.48 -16.46 2.62
C GLY A 131 6.48 -15.71 3.95
N GLY A 132 7.52 -15.85 4.75
CA GLY A 132 7.67 -15.17 6.04
C GLY A 132 7.80 -13.64 5.99
N THR A 133 7.78 -13.01 4.81
CA THR A 133 7.75 -11.54 4.68
C THR A 133 6.34 -10.99 4.47
N HIS A 134 5.31 -11.83 4.60
CA HIS A 134 3.93 -11.43 4.40
C HIS A 134 3.49 -10.41 5.48
N GLY A 135 2.73 -9.40 5.06
CA GLY A 135 2.07 -8.47 5.98
C GLY A 135 0.80 -9.08 6.59
N ALA A 136 0.16 -8.33 7.49
CA ALA A 136 -1.04 -8.79 8.18
C ALA A 136 -2.26 -9.01 7.26
N ASP A 137 -2.29 -8.38 6.08
CA ASP A 137 -3.44 -8.39 5.17
C ASP A 137 -3.32 -9.37 4.00
N ILE A 138 -2.28 -10.20 3.98
CA ILE A 138 -2.08 -11.27 2.99
C ILE A 138 -1.60 -12.56 3.65
N ASP A 139 -1.87 -13.69 3.02
CA ASP A 139 -1.27 -14.97 3.40
C ASP A 139 0.18 -15.11 2.90
N GLU A 140 0.84 -16.21 3.29
CA GLU A 140 2.23 -16.52 2.89
C GLU A 140 2.41 -16.73 1.38
N ASP A 141 1.34 -17.10 0.67
CA ASP A 141 1.30 -17.23 -0.78
C ASP A 141 1.09 -15.87 -1.48
N GLY A 142 0.84 -14.82 -0.71
CA GLY A 142 0.63 -13.45 -1.15
C GLY A 142 -0.81 -13.12 -1.52
N ASN A 143 -1.78 -13.99 -1.24
CA ASN A 143 -3.16 -13.74 -1.59
C ASN A 143 -3.83 -12.83 -0.56
N GLY A 144 -4.61 -11.88 -1.05
CA GLY A 144 -5.41 -10.98 -0.22
C GLY A 144 -6.72 -10.60 -0.90
N THR A 145 -7.52 -9.77 -0.22
CA THR A 145 -8.81 -9.32 -0.73
C THR A 145 -9.04 -7.84 -0.42
N VAL A 146 -9.39 -7.05 -1.44
CA VAL A 146 -9.86 -5.67 -1.29
C VAL A 146 -11.35 -5.71 -0.95
N ASN A 147 -11.69 -5.30 0.26
CA ASN A 147 -13.08 -5.28 0.77
C ASN A 147 -13.59 -3.85 0.96
N GLU A 148 -12.74 -2.99 1.53
CA GLU A 148 -13.06 -1.62 1.91
C GLU A 148 -11.88 -0.70 1.57
N GLN A 149 -12.13 0.61 1.56
CA GLN A 149 -11.09 1.61 1.38
C GLN A 149 -10.34 1.81 2.69
N ARG A 150 -9.12 1.27 2.78
CA ARG A 150 -8.25 1.40 3.96
C ARG A 150 -6.79 1.23 3.58
N LEU A 151 -5.92 1.31 4.57
CA LEU A 151 -4.53 0.89 4.49
C LEU A 151 -4.43 -0.64 4.65
N TYR A 152 -3.73 -1.29 3.73
CA TYR A 152 -3.44 -2.72 3.76
C TYR A 152 -1.93 -2.92 4.01
N GLN A 153 -1.55 -3.66 5.04
CA GLN A 153 -0.17 -4.09 5.30
C GLN A 153 0.15 -5.33 4.47
N LEU A 154 0.94 -5.14 3.42
CA LEU A 154 1.20 -6.19 2.42
C LEU A 154 2.55 -6.86 2.64
N ILE A 155 3.60 -6.12 2.98
CA ILE A 155 4.92 -6.70 3.26
C ILE A 155 5.37 -6.29 4.65
N ARG A 156 6.02 -7.22 5.36
CA ARG A 156 6.81 -7.00 6.56
C ARG A 156 8.10 -7.81 6.45
N GLN A 157 9.21 -7.16 6.10
CA GLN A 157 10.51 -7.81 5.98
C GLN A 157 11.08 -8.18 7.36
N PRO A 158 11.48 -9.43 7.61
CA PRO A 158 12.16 -9.81 8.83
C PRO A 158 13.65 -9.49 8.77
N GLY A 159 14.27 -9.26 9.93
CA GLY A 159 15.72 -9.13 10.04
C GLY A 159 16.27 -7.87 9.35
N HIS A 160 17.36 -8.02 8.59
CA HIS A 160 18.03 -6.91 7.95
C HIS A 160 17.26 -6.39 6.72
N ILE A 161 16.94 -5.10 6.72
CA ILE A 161 16.14 -4.46 5.67
C ILE A 161 16.99 -4.20 4.42
N THR A 162 16.47 -4.64 3.27
CA THR A 162 17.09 -4.43 1.96
C THR A 162 16.10 -3.81 0.99
N ASP A 163 16.63 -3.33 -0.14
CA ASP A 163 15.80 -2.97 -1.29
C ASP A 163 15.02 -4.19 -1.77
N ARG A 164 13.74 -4.00 -2.11
CA ARG A 164 12.86 -5.04 -2.63
C ARG A 164 11.99 -4.50 -3.75
N GLN A 165 11.65 -5.37 -4.70
CA GLN A 165 10.62 -5.10 -5.68
C GLN A 165 9.31 -5.74 -5.23
N PHE A 166 8.31 -4.90 -4.95
CA PHE A 166 6.95 -5.32 -4.69
C PHE A 166 6.14 -5.29 -5.99
N GLU A 167 5.26 -6.27 -6.16
CA GLU A 167 4.23 -6.29 -7.19
C GLU A 167 2.91 -6.78 -6.58
N ILE A 168 1.80 -6.16 -6.96
CA ILE A 168 0.45 -6.65 -6.68
C ILE A 168 -0.34 -6.72 -7.98
N GLU A 169 -0.93 -7.89 -8.22
CA GLU A 169 -1.84 -8.18 -9.32
C GLU A 169 -3.27 -8.27 -8.79
N PHE A 170 -4.18 -7.49 -9.37
CA PHE A 170 -5.61 -7.55 -9.08
C PHE A 170 -6.29 -8.55 -10.01
N LEU A 171 -7.14 -9.41 -9.43
CA LEU A 171 -7.82 -10.52 -10.12
C LEU A 171 -9.33 -10.23 -10.30
N GLY A 172 -9.67 -8.95 -10.39
CA GLY A 172 -11.00 -8.46 -10.68
C GLY A 172 -10.97 -6.95 -10.94
N PRO A 173 -12.02 -6.41 -11.57
CA PRO A 173 -12.10 -4.98 -11.88
C PRO A 173 -12.43 -4.15 -10.63
N SER A 174 -12.56 -2.83 -10.81
CA SER A 174 -13.13 -1.91 -9.81
C SER A 174 -12.28 -1.73 -8.55
N VAL A 175 -10.96 -1.64 -8.72
CA VAL A 175 -10.02 -1.27 -7.66
C VAL A 175 -9.53 0.15 -7.87
N GLU A 176 -9.43 0.91 -6.78
CA GLU A 176 -8.75 2.20 -6.72
C GLU A 176 -7.56 2.13 -5.76
N VAL A 177 -6.44 2.68 -6.21
CA VAL A 177 -5.20 2.77 -5.44
C VAL A 177 -4.83 4.24 -5.26
N PHE A 178 -4.52 4.62 -4.02
CA PHE A 178 -4.31 6.02 -3.64
C PHE A 178 -2.84 6.32 -3.34
N ALA A 179 -2.23 5.54 -2.44
CA ALA A 179 -0.86 5.79 -2.00
C ALA A 179 -0.16 4.54 -1.45
N PHE A 180 1.15 4.49 -1.63
CA PHE A 180 2.05 3.63 -0.85
C PHE A 180 2.50 4.35 0.41
N THR A 181 2.53 3.63 1.52
CA THR A 181 3.16 4.08 2.77
C THR A 181 4.11 3.01 3.29
N PHE A 182 5.06 3.42 4.12
CA PHE A 182 6.20 2.58 4.51
C PHE A 182 6.45 2.71 6.01
N GLY A 183 6.98 1.65 6.61
CA GLY A 183 7.34 1.59 8.02
C GLY A 183 8.47 0.61 8.28
#